data_AF-B8C2I1-F1
#
_entry.id   AF-B8C2I1-F1
#
_cell.length_a   1.000
_cell.length_b   1.000
_cell.length_c   1.000
_cell.angle_alpha   90.00
_cell.angle_beta   90.00
_cell.angle_gamma   90.00
#
_symmetry.space_group_name_H-M   'P 1'
#
loop_
_entity.id
_entity.type
_entity.pdbx_description
1 polymer ?
#
loop_
_entity_poly.entity_id
_entity_poly.type
_entity_poly.pdbx_seq_one_letter_code
_entity_poly.pdbx_strand_id
1 'polypeptide(L)'
;MSNLANVHSCGLNEVILFLLAIIFGTGCSICSKTMMSLHGTNGLIDEETGKEQIELFQKPLFQTFGMFVGMCFGLVMHWVVLAFRIPFPGYDFGENGAEEGDVEIPTEHTKLTAKMGAKDPTPSDGIDSASKDIPVWMYFFLAIPAVFDLAATALCMMGLQYLDVSIYQMLRGSGIIFVALMKQHVLKEHLHKFHWVGVFFNVVSVVIVGATALLASGGEGGSTGNVTSAQTLMGVLLMMAGAFVQAVQFVFEEHVMKMDIPAPPLLLIGMEGFWGTVLSITVMYPLGYFLPGSDHGSYEDPFNTWAMLMNSRNIQIAFVIYFFTIFFYNLFAVLVTFELSSVWHAILDNFRPITVWITDLFIYYYISPSFGEVWTPYSYLQIAGMGVLLYGTAVYNAPNAGCILLEGQWWGFGIDLSDEYEAIREEQEEAEIEAKWEAKRQEFKVRTHSSFTSPRISVHTQALRGIGANHN
;
A
#
# COMPACT_ATOMS: atom_id res chain seq x y z
N MET A 1 2.06 9.31 17.21
CA MET A 1 2.19 10.73 16.84
C MET A 1 3.64 11.19 17.02
N SER A 2 4.55 10.75 16.15
CA SER A 2 5.96 11.16 16.17
C SER A 2 6.57 11.46 14.79
N ASN A 3 5.77 11.51 13.71
CA ASN A 3 6.31 11.49 12.34
C ASN A 3 6.29 12.83 11.57
N LEU A 4 6.24 13.98 12.26
CA LEU A 4 6.37 15.28 11.55
C LEU A 4 7.44 16.22 12.13
N ALA A 5 8.21 15.78 13.13
CA ALA A 5 9.33 16.58 13.66
C ALA A 5 10.69 16.28 13.01
N ASN A 6 10.80 15.30 12.11
CA ASN A 6 12.06 14.90 11.45
C ASN A 6 12.11 15.31 9.97
N VAL A 7 11.99 16.62 9.70
CA VAL A 7 12.39 17.18 8.38
C VAL A 7 13.91 17.41 8.30
N HIS A 8 14.69 16.82 9.21
CA HIS A 8 16.15 16.88 9.18
C HIS A 8 16.74 15.50 8.88
N SER A 9 17.30 15.36 7.67
CA SER A 9 17.98 14.17 7.13
C SER A 9 17.07 12.97 6.84
N CYS A 10 16.66 12.80 5.57
CA CYS A 10 16.16 11.52 5.08
C CYS A 10 17.26 10.47 5.32
N GLY A 11 17.06 9.58 6.30
CA GLY A 11 18.03 8.57 6.63
C GLY A 11 18.23 7.60 5.47
N LEU A 12 19.39 6.94 5.45
CA LEU A 12 19.73 5.97 4.40
C LEU A 12 18.69 4.84 4.33
N ASN A 13 18.09 4.48 5.46
CA ASN A 13 17.12 3.39 5.57
C ASN A 13 15.80 3.74 4.86
N GLU A 14 15.33 4.98 4.98
CA GLU A 14 14.12 5.50 4.38
C GLU A 14 14.25 5.58 2.86
N VAL A 15 15.42 6.02 2.37
CA VAL A 15 15.74 6.00 0.94
C VAL A 15 15.78 4.57 0.40
N ILE A 16 16.43 3.65 1.12
CA ILE A 16 16.47 2.23 0.74
C ILE A 16 15.05 1.65 0.68
N LEU A 17 14.22 1.92 1.68
CA LEU A 17 12.84 1.48 1.75
C LEU A 17 12.03 1.95 0.53
N PHE A 18 12.15 3.25 0.21
CA PHE A 18 11.50 3.85 -0.95
C PHE A 18 11.96 3.21 -2.28
N LEU A 19 13.27 3.01 -2.46
CA LEU A 19 13.82 2.36 -3.65
C LEU A 19 13.38 0.89 -3.77
N LEU A 20 13.36 0.14 -2.67
CA LEU A 20 12.87 -1.24 -2.65
C LEU A 20 11.40 -1.29 -3.06
N ALA A 21 10.56 -0.38 -2.55
CA ALA A 21 9.16 -0.33 -2.92
C ALA A 21 8.96 -0.06 -4.43
N ILE A 22 9.77 0.83 -5.02
CA ILE A 22 9.76 1.08 -6.47
C ILE A 22 10.21 -0.17 -7.25
N ILE A 23 11.30 -0.81 -6.84
CA ILE A 23 11.85 -1.99 -7.53
C ILE A 23 10.82 -3.13 -7.51
N PHE A 24 10.28 -3.46 -6.34
CA PHE A 24 9.30 -4.52 -6.20
C PHE A 24 7.97 -4.17 -6.88
N GLY A 25 7.52 -2.92 -6.85
CA GLY A 25 6.32 -2.49 -7.57
C GLY A 25 6.47 -2.57 -9.10
N THR A 26 7.65 -2.20 -9.61
CA THR A 26 8.00 -2.34 -11.03
C THR A 26 8.07 -3.82 -11.42
N GLY A 27 8.78 -4.62 -10.64
CA GLY A 27 8.92 -6.06 -10.84
C GLY A 27 7.57 -6.77 -10.83
N CYS A 28 6.70 -6.47 -9.86
CA CYS A 28 5.36 -7.02 -9.75
C CYS A 28 4.56 -6.81 -11.05
N SER A 29 4.59 -5.60 -11.59
CA SER A 29 3.77 -5.21 -12.74
C SER A 29 4.23 -5.89 -14.03
N ILE A 30 5.55 -5.97 -14.22
CA ILE A 30 6.17 -6.67 -15.36
C ILE A 30 5.95 -8.18 -15.23
N CYS A 31 6.12 -8.74 -14.03
CA CYS A 31 5.90 -10.16 -13.77
C CYS A 31 4.43 -10.54 -14.02
N SER A 32 3.48 -9.69 -13.64
CA SER A 32 2.05 -9.90 -13.92
C SER A 32 1.79 -10.03 -15.42
N LYS A 33 2.29 -9.08 -16.24
CA LYS A 33 2.09 -9.16 -17.69
C LYS A 33 2.84 -10.33 -18.33
N THR A 34 4.10 -10.51 -17.95
CA THR A 34 4.96 -11.59 -18.45
C THR A 34 4.32 -12.94 -18.16
N MET A 35 3.74 -13.14 -16.98
CA MET A 35 3.04 -14.37 -16.66
C MET A 35 1.82 -14.59 -17.56
N MET A 36 1.08 -13.54 -17.94
CA MET A 36 -0.04 -13.64 -18.88
C MET A 36 0.36 -13.91 -20.34
N SER A 37 1.63 -13.69 -20.71
CA SER A 37 2.16 -13.99 -22.04
C SER A 37 2.85 -15.36 -22.13
N LEU A 38 2.95 -16.09 -21.02
CA LEU A 38 3.50 -17.44 -21.01
C LEU A 38 2.52 -18.45 -21.60
N HIS A 39 3.07 -19.45 -22.28
CA HIS A 39 2.33 -20.59 -22.76
C HIS A 39 2.51 -21.76 -21.81
N GLY A 40 1.43 -22.49 -21.55
CA GLY A 40 1.40 -23.68 -20.72
C GLY A 40 0.58 -24.79 -21.34
N THR A 41 0.73 -25.98 -20.79
CA THR A 41 0.01 -27.20 -21.18
C THR A 41 -0.85 -27.63 -20.01
N ASN A 42 -2.10 -27.99 -20.26
CA ASN A 42 -2.99 -28.57 -19.26
C ASN A 42 -2.86 -30.10 -19.17
N GLY A 43 -1.90 -30.68 -19.89
CA GLY A 43 -1.64 -32.12 -19.93
C GLY A 43 -2.61 -32.90 -20.83
N LEU A 44 -3.55 -32.22 -21.50
CA LEU A 44 -4.38 -32.83 -22.53
C LEU A 44 -3.59 -32.95 -23.83
N ILE A 45 -3.77 -34.06 -24.52
CA ILE A 45 -3.19 -34.31 -25.84
C ILE A 45 -4.28 -33.96 -26.85
N ASP A 46 -3.97 -33.05 -27.76
CA ASP A 46 -4.83 -32.72 -28.88
C ASP A 46 -5.00 -33.96 -29.78
N GLU A 47 -6.25 -34.41 -29.93
CA GLU A 47 -6.61 -35.62 -30.68
C GLU A 47 -6.23 -35.51 -32.17
N GLU A 48 -6.15 -34.31 -32.74
CA GLU A 48 -5.80 -34.10 -34.15
C GLU A 48 -4.29 -34.08 -34.40
N THR A 49 -3.50 -33.54 -33.46
CA THR A 49 -2.06 -33.33 -33.65
C THR A 49 -1.19 -34.32 -32.87
N GLY A 50 -1.76 -35.06 -31.92
CA GLY A 50 -1.06 -36.00 -31.04
C GLY A 50 -0.02 -35.33 -30.13
N LYS A 51 -0.08 -34.00 -29.99
CA LYS A 51 0.81 -33.18 -29.16
C LYS A 51 0.03 -32.60 -28.00
N GLU A 52 0.73 -32.24 -26.92
CA GLU A 52 0.11 -31.55 -25.80
C GLU A 52 -0.52 -30.23 -26.26
N GLN A 53 -1.74 -29.95 -25.79
CA GLN A 53 -2.47 -28.73 -26.06
C GLN A 53 -1.76 -27.56 -25.35
N ILE A 54 -1.18 -26.66 -26.14
CA ILE A 54 -0.48 -25.47 -25.63
C ILE A 54 -1.45 -24.30 -25.65
N GLU A 55 -1.74 -23.77 -24.47
CA GLU A 55 -2.62 -22.62 -24.25
C GLU A 55 -1.86 -21.43 -23.66
N LEU A 56 -2.31 -20.22 -23.96
CA LEU A 56 -1.77 -19.00 -23.37
C LEU A 56 -2.32 -18.84 -21.94
N PHE A 57 -1.46 -18.50 -20.98
CA PHE A 57 -1.83 -18.37 -19.57
C PHE A 57 -2.54 -17.03 -19.27
N GLN A 58 -3.66 -16.76 -19.93
CA GLN A 58 -4.46 -15.55 -19.71
C GLN A 58 -5.41 -15.71 -18.53
N LYS A 59 -4.86 -15.79 -17.31
CA LYS A 59 -5.60 -16.05 -16.06
C LYS A 59 -5.58 -14.84 -15.09
N PRO A 60 -6.38 -13.78 -15.33
CA PRO A 60 -6.36 -12.54 -14.55
C PRO A 60 -6.95 -12.72 -13.14
N LEU A 61 -7.92 -13.62 -12.96
CA LEU A 61 -8.50 -13.89 -11.64
C LEU A 61 -7.49 -14.65 -10.78
N PHE A 62 -6.73 -15.58 -11.35
CA PHE A 62 -5.61 -16.23 -10.67
C PHE A 62 -4.53 -15.26 -10.20
N GLN A 63 -4.22 -14.22 -10.99
CA GLN A 63 -3.30 -13.15 -10.54
C GLN A 63 -3.86 -12.36 -9.37
N THR A 64 -5.13 -11.98 -9.45
CA THR A 64 -5.84 -11.29 -8.37
C THR A 64 -5.83 -12.13 -7.08
N PHE A 65 -6.12 -13.43 -7.19
CA PHE A 65 -6.00 -14.36 -6.08
C PHE A 65 -4.56 -14.42 -5.52
N GLY A 66 -3.56 -14.52 -6.38
CA GLY A 66 -2.15 -14.52 -5.99
C GLY A 66 -1.73 -13.28 -5.20
N MET A 67 -2.27 -12.11 -5.56
CA MET A 67 -2.07 -10.86 -4.81
C MET A 67 -2.61 -10.97 -3.38
N PHE A 68 -3.85 -11.42 -3.20
CA PHE A 68 -4.46 -11.55 -1.87
C PHE A 68 -3.75 -12.59 -0.99
N VAL A 69 -3.35 -13.72 -1.57
CA VAL A 69 -2.56 -14.73 -0.85
C VAL A 69 -1.20 -14.14 -0.43
N GLY A 70 -0.57 -13.34 -1.30
CA GLY A 70 0.65 -12.60 -0.97
C GLY A 70 0.44 -11.65 0.21
N MET A 71 -0.62 -10.84 0.19
CA MET A 71 -0.97 -9.92 1.29
C MET A 71 -1.27 -10.65 2.59
N CYS A 72 -1.91 -11.83 2.54
CA CYS A 72 -2.16 -12.67 3.71
C CYS A 72 -0.86 -13.09 4.43
N PHE A 73 0.27 -13.16 3.72
CA PHE A 73 1.58 -13.43 4.33
C PHE A 73 2.03 -12.29 5.27
N GLY A 74 1.49 -11.08 5.11
CA GLY A 74 1.63 -9.99 6.08
C GLY A 74 1.11 -10.38 7.47
N LEU A 75 0.05 -11.18 7.56
CA LEU A 75 -0.47 -11.70 8.83
C LEU A 75 0.49 -12.72 9.45
N VAL A 76 1.11 -13.57 8.63
CA VAL A 76 2.14 -14.51 9.11
C VAL A 76 3.32 -13.73 9.69
N MET A 77 3.79 -12.70 8.97
CA MET A 77 4.85 -11.80 9.46
C MET A 77 4.45 -11.08 10.74
N HIS A 78 3.21 -10.60 10.87
CA HIS A 78 2.68 -10.00 12.10
C HIS A 78 2.84 -10.94 13.30
N TRP A 79 2.40 -12.20 13.18
CA TRP A 79 2.52 -13.17 14.26
C TRP A 79 3.97 -13.57 14.55
N VAL A 80 4.83 -13.68 13.53
CA VAL A 80 6.27 -13.94 13.70
C VAL A 80 6.94 -12.78 14.46
N VAL A 81 6.66 -11.54 14.07
CA VAL A 81 7.18 -10.34 14.73
C VAL A 81 6.77 -10.32 16.20
N LEU A 82 5.51 -10.64 16.51
CA LEU A 82 5.02 -10.74 17.90
C LEU A 82 5.65 -11.90 18.68
N ALA A 83 5.74 -13.08 18.08
CA ALA A 83 6.25 -14.29 18.74
C ALA A 83 7.74 -14.18 19.06
N PHE A 84 8.52 -13.58 18.16
CA PHE A 84 9.98 -13.43 18.29
C PHE A 84 10.42 -12.06 18.82
N ARG A 85 9.46 -11.14 19.09
CA ARG A 85 9.72 -9.75 19.50
C ARG A 85 10.76 -9.05 18.62
N ILE A 86 10.62 -9.22 17.30
CA ILE A 86 11.54 -8.64 16.32
C ILE A 86 11.27 -7.14 16.24
N PRO A 87 12.28 -6.26 16.40
CA PRO A 87 12.07 -4.83 16.24
C PRO A 87 11.57 -4.54 14.81
N PHE A 88 10.32 -4.07 14.70
CA PHE A 88 9.67 -3.82 13.42
C PHE A 88 8.80 -2.55 13.50
N PRO A 89 8.77 -1.72 12.44
CA PRO A 89 7.89 -0.56 12.32
C PRO A 89 6.45 -0.81 12.80
N GLY A 90 6.01 -0.07 13.81
CA GLY A 90 4.65 -0.15 14.36
C GLY A 90 4.44 -1.23 15.43
N TYR A 91 5.51 -1.85 15.94
CA TYR A 91 5.47 -2.78 17.07
C TYR A 91 6.37 -2.28 18.20
N ASP A 92 5.77 -2.02 19.36
CA ASP A 92 6.49 -1.62 20.56
C ASP A 92 6.58 -2.83 21.50
N PHE A 93 7.75 -3.45 21.53
CA PHE A 93 8.08 -4.48 22.51
C PHE A 93 8.79 -3.79 23.65
N GLY A 94 8.00 -3.18 24.55
CA GLY A 94 8.52 -2.43 25.70
C GLY A 94 9.77 -3.08 26.26
N GLU A 95 10.90 -2.36 26.16
CA GLU A 95 12.20 -2.89 26.53
C GLU A 95 12.19 -3.32 27.99
N ASN A 96 12.59 -4.57 28.24
CA ASN A 96 13.09 -4.95 29.54
C ASN A 96 14.39 -4.18 29.78
N GLY A 97 14.31 -3.04 30.48
CA GLY A 97 15.40 -2.41 31.22
C GLY A 97 16.80 -2.54 30.63
N ALA A 98 17.03 -2.03 29.42
CA ALA A 98 18.35 -1.57 29.05
C ALA A 98 18.49 -0.17 29.64
N GLU A 99 19.19 -0.08 30.78
CA GLU A 99 19.67 1.19 31.31
C GLU A 99 20.39 1.93 30.18
N GLU A 100 19.81 3.05 29.71
CA GLU A 100 20.61 4.14 29.16
C GLU A 100 21.63 4.49 30.22
N GLY A 101 22.87 4.06 30.00
CA GLY A 101 24.00 4.40 30.83
C GLY A 101 24.26 5.91 30.71
N ASP A 102 23.61 6.68 31.56
CA ASP A 102 24.16 7.93 32.05
C ASP A 102 25.57 7.62 32.60
N VAL A 103 26.57 8.27 32.04
CA VAL A 103 27.96 8.16 32.49
C VAL A 103 28.06 8.84 33.86
N GLU A 104 27.75 8.11 34.92
CA GLU A 104 28.11 8.48 36.30
C GLU A 104 29.39 7.75 36.74
N ILE A 105 30.33 8.56 37.23
CA ILE A 105 31.69 8.23 37.64
C ILE A 105 31.65 7.25 38.84
N PRO A 106 32.44 6.17 38.85
CA PRO A 106 32.28 5.08 39.81
C PRO A 106 32.77 5.46 41.21
N THR A 107 31.94 5.21 42.24
CA THR A 107 32.39 5.20 43.64
C THR A 107 32.01 3.90 44.33
N GLU A 108 32.93 3.40 45.16
CA GLU A 108 33.23 2.00 45.46
C GLU A 108 32.25 1.23 46.39
N HIS A 109 30.99 1.65 46.60
CA HIS A 109 30.24 1.26 47.80
C HIS A 109 28.94 0.46 47.67
N THR A 110 28.63 -0.17 46.53
CA THR A 110 27.38 -0.97 46.39
C THR A 110 27.60 -2.36 45.79
N LYS A 111 28.61 -3.10 46.26
CA LYS A 111 28.82 -4.53 45.94
C LYS A 111 28.41 -5.51 47.05
N LEU A 112 27.64 -5.09 48.06
CA LEU A 112 27.47 -5.89 49.29
C LEU A 112 26.04 -6.21 49.76
N THR A 113 25.01 -5.99 48.93
CA THR A 113 23.63 -6.42 49.27
C THR A 113 23.01 -7.41 48.28
N ALA A 114 23.81 -7.96 47.37
CA ALA A 114 23.42 -9.15 46.60
C ALA A 114 23.63 -10.42 47.43
N LYS A 115 22.70 -10.72 48.34
CA LYS A 115 22.34 -12.06 48.85
C LYS A 115 21.48 -11.93 50.11
N MET A 116 20.16 -12.03 49.96
CA MET A 116 19.25 -12.79 50.84
C MET A 116 17.80 -12.40 50.54
N GLY A 117 16.99 -13.39 50.14
CA GLY A 117 15.53 -13.27 50.08
C GLY A 117 14.89 -13.94 48.88
N ALA A 118 14.83 -15.28 48.89
CA ALA A 118 13.99 -16.07 47.98
C ALA A 118 12.74 -16.57 48.72
N LYS A 119 11.55 -16.23 48.20
CA LYS A 119 10.18 -16.84 48.33
C LYS A 119 9.15 -15.74 48.00
N ASP A 120 8.10 -15.89 47.20
CA ASP A 120 7.35 -17.02 46.62
C ASP A 120 6.81 -16.58 45.23
N PRO A 121 6.35 -17.51 44.35
CA PRO A 121 5.84 -17.19 43.02
C PRO A 121 4.35 -16.84 43.07
N THR A 122 3.97 -15.62 42.70
CA THR A 122 2.58 -15.29 42.36
C THR A 122 2.34 -15.55 40.87
N PRO A 123 1.19 -16.13 40.49
CA PRO A 123 0.91 -16.54 39.12
C PRO A 123 0.65 -15.32 38.24
N SER A 124 1.33 -15.29 37.10
CA SER A 124 0.89 -14.69 35.82
C SER A 124 -0.18 -13.59 35.89
N ASP A 125 0.25 -12.34 36.05
CA ASP A 125 -0.48 -11.16 35.57
C ASP A 125 0.59 -10.13 35.15
N GLY A 126 0.86 -10.06 33.86
CA GLY A 126 1.95 -9.21 33.33
C GLY A 126 2.31 -9.45 31.88
N ILE A 127 1.41 -10.04 31.08
CA ILE A 127 1.51 -10.07 29.61
C ILE A 127 0.36 -9.22 29.04
N ASP A 128 0.18 -7.98 29.50
CA ASP A 128 -0.93 -7.15 28.99
C ASP A 128 -0.50 -5.70 28.69
N SER A 129 0.69 -5.49 28.12
CA SER A 129 1.07 -4.16 27.63
C SER A 129 1.62 -4.11 26.20
N ALA A 130 1.51 -5.19 25.43
CA ALA A 130 2.08 -5.24 24.06
C ALA A 130 1.04 -5.21 22.93
N SER A 131 -0.25 -5.20 23.23
CA SER A 131 -1.29 -4.86 22.27
C SER A 131 -2.27 -3.91 22.93
N LYS A 132 -2.42 -2.71 22.40
CA LYS A 132 -3.72 -2.04 22.52
C LYS A 132 -4.72 -3.06 21.96
N ASP A 133 -5.60 -3.62 22.79
CA ASP A 133 -6.52 -4.66 22.35
C ASP A 133 -7.31 -4.15 21.14
N ILE A 134 -6.96 -4.65 19.95
CA ILE A 134 -7.66 -4.30 18.73
C ILE A 134 -9.00 -5.01 18.84
N PRO A 135 -10.11 -4.27 18.88
CA PRO A 135 -11.39 -4.89 19.15
C PRO A 135 -11.73 -5.84 18.00
N VAL A 136 -12.28 -7.02 18.34
CA VAL A 136 -12.55 -8.10 17.37
C VAL A 136 -13.39 -7.62 16.17
N TRP A 137 -14.26 -6.63 16.38
CA TRP A 137 -15.08 -6.05 15.30
C TRP A 137 -14.23 -5.40 14.19
N MET A 138 -13.05 -4.85 14.50
CA MET A 138 -12.15 -4.24 13.51
C MET A 138 -11.67 -5.26 12.48
N TYR A 139 -11.40 -6.50 12.90
CA TYR A 139 -11.01 -7.59 12.01
C TYR A 139 -12.10 -7.90 10.98
N PHE A 140 -13.37 -7.83 11.36
CA PHE A 140 -14.50 -8.03 10.44
C PHE A 140 -14.80 -6.78 9.62
N PHE A 141 -14.57 -5.60 10.17
CA PHE A 141 -14.77 -4.33 9.46
C PHE A 141 -13.82 -4.18 8.26
N LEU A 142 -12.59 -4.69 8.37
CA LEU A 142 -11.61 -4.75 7.29
C LEU A 142 -12.01 -5.67 6.12
N ALA A 143 -13.11 -6.44 6.24
CA ALA A 143 -13.66 -7.17 5.11
C ALA A 143 -14.25 -6.23 4.04
N ILE A 144 -14.78 -5.08 4.44
CA ILE A 144 -15.41 -4.11 3.52
C ILE A 144 -14.39 -3.53 2.52
N PRO A 145 -13.23 -2.98 2.93
CA PRO A 145 -12.23 -2.49 1.98
C PRO A 145 -11.71 -3.63 1.10
N ALA A 146 -11.55 -4.85 1.64
CA ALA A 146 -11.15 -6.01 0.86
C ALA A 146 -12.14 -6.38 -0.27
N VAL A 147 -13.45 -6.14 -0.11
CA VAL A 147 -14.44 -6.33 -1.19
C VAL A 147 -14.18 -5.34 -2.33
N PHE A 148 -13.94 -4.08 -2.00
CA PHE A 148 -13.65 -3.04 -2.99
C PHE A 148 -12.31 -3.27 -3.67
N ASP A 149 -11.27 -3.64 -2.93
CA ASP A 149 -9.96 -3.99 -3.49
C ASP A 149 -10.05 -5.19 -4.43
N LEU A 150 -10.79 -6.24 -4.06
CA LEU A 150 -11.00 -7.41 -4.91
C LEU A 150 -11.69 -7.01 -6.23
N ALA A 151 -12.75 -6.21 -6.15
CA ALA A 151 -13.48 -5.76 -7.33
C ALA A 151 -12.63 -4.83 -8.22
N ALA A 152 -11.91 -3.89 -7.61
CA ALA A 152 -11.02 -2.96 -8.32
C ALA A 152 -9.89 -3.71 -9.02
N THR A 153 -9.21 -4.61 -8.29
CA THR A 153 -8.10 -5.40 -8.82
C THR A 153 -8.56 -6.36 -9.91
N ALA A 154 -9.70 -7.04 -9.75
CA ALA A 154 -10.25 -7.90 -10.79
C ALA A 154 -10.54 -7.10 -12.07
N LEU A 155 -11.19 -5.93 -11.99
CA LEU A 155 -11.44 -5.06 -13.13
C LEU A 155 -10.15 -4.59 -13.81
N CYS A 156 -9.15 -4.18 -13.02
CA CYS A 156 -7.85 -3.75 -13.53
C CYS A 156 -7.11 -4.89 -14.25
N MET A 157 -7.12 -6.11 -13.67
CA MET A 157 -6.45 -7.28 -14.26
C MET A 157 -7.14 -7.76 -15.54
N MET A 158 -8.47 -7.71 -15.60
CA MET A 158 -9.21 -7.95 -16.85
C MET A 158 -8.84 -6.90 -17.92
N GLY A 159 -8.66 -5.64 -17.53
CA GLY A 159 -8.21 -4.59 -18.45
C GLY A 159 -6.77 -4.79 -18.97
N LEU A 160 -5.86 -5.29 -18.12
CA LEU A 160 -4.46 -5.54 -18.48
C LEU A 160 -4.28 -6.59 -19.59
N GLN A 161 -5.29 -7.42 -19.86
CA GLN A 161 -5.27 -8.35 -20.99
C GLN A 161 -5.25 -7.62 -22.35
N TYR A 162 -5.90 -6.46 -22.45
CA TYR A 162 -6.09 -5.71 -23.69
C TYR A 162 -5.20 -4.47 -23.81
N LEU A 163 -4.39 -4.20 -22.79
CA LEU A 163 -3.54 -3.02 -22.69
C LEU A 163 -2.08 -3.41 -22.46
N ASP A 164 -1.17 -2.57 -22.93
CA ASP A 164 0.24 -2.67 -22.58
C ASP A 164 0.47 -2.23 -21.12
N VAL A 165 1.53 -2.75 -20.48
CA VAL A 165 1.78 -2.56 -19.04
C VAL A 165 1.95 -1.09 -18.67
N SER A 166 2.64 -0.36 -19.53
CA SER A 166 2.86 1.07 -19.44
C SER A 166 1.55 1.87 -19.43
N ILE A 167 0.65 1.59 -20.37
CA ILE A 167 -0.68 2.22 -20.48
C ILE A 167 -1.53 1.85 -19.27
N TYR A 168 -1.51 0.57 -18.86
CA TYR A 168 -2.14 0.10 -17.64
C TYR A 168 -1.72 0.92 -16.41
N GLN A 169 -0.41 1.14 -16.22
CA GLN A 169 0.09 1.91 -15.07
C GLN A 169 -0.33 3.37 -15.12
N MET A 170 -0.28 3.99 -16.29
CA MET A 170 -0.66 5.40 -16.46
C MET A 170 -2.16 5.60 -16.21
N LEU A 171 -3.01 4.71 -16.73
CA LEU A 171 -4.45 4.74 -16.47
C LEU A 171 -4.76 4.46 -14.99
N ARG A 172 -4.05 3.54 -14.34
CA ARG A 172 -4.19 3.30 -12.89
C ARG A 172 -3.81 4.55 -12.08
N GLY A 173 -2.73 5.22 -12.44
CA GLY A 173 -2.29 6.48 -11.81
C GLY A 173 -3.31 7.62 -11.95
N SER A 174 -4.20 7.55 -12.95
CA SER A 174 -5.29 8.52 -13.12
C SER A 174 -6.46 8.34 -12.14
N GLY A 175 -6.42 7.32 -11.28
CA GLY A 175 -7.41 7.10 -10.22
C GLY A 175 -7.59 8.30 -9.28
N ILE A 176 -6.59 9.19 -9.20
CA ILE A 176 -6.67 10.47 -8.49
C ILE A 176 -7.87 11.33 -8.89
N ILE A 177 -8.31 11.26 -10.15
CA ILE A 177 -9.51 11.97 -10.64
C ILE A 177 -10.74 11.47 -9.86
N PHE A 178 -10.88 10.16 -9.74
CA PHE A 178 -12.00 9.55 -9.02
C PHE A 178 -11.87 9.76 -7.51
N VAL A 179 -10.67 9.69 -6.95
CA VAL A 179 -10.43 9.96 -5.52
C VAL A 179 -10.86 11.39 -5.17
N ALA A 180 -10.46 12.39 -5.97
CA ALA A 180 -10.87 13.77 -5.75
C ALA A 180 -12.41 13.90 -5.80
N LEU A 181 -13.06 13.33 -6.81
CA LEU A 181 -14.51 13.35 -6.92
C LEU A 181 -15.19 12.66 -5.72
N MET A 182 -14.70 11.50 -5.28
CA MET A 182 -15.26 10.78 -4.14
C MET A 182 -15.02 11.54 -2.82
N LYS A 183 -13.86 12.15 -2.59
CA LYS A 183 -13.60 12.98 -1.41
C LYS A 183 -14.58 14.14 -1.29
N GLN A 184 -14.87 14.82 -2.41
CA GLN A 184 -15.81 15.92 -2.40
C GLN A 184 -17.27 15.47 -2.20
N HIS A 185 -17.68 14.37 -2.83
CA HIS A 185 -19.08 13.93 -2.78
C HIS A 185 -19.42 13.11 -1.51
N VAL A 186 -18.51 12.24 -1.08
CA VAL A 186 -18.73 11.29 0.03
C VAL A 186 -18.27 11.88 1.35
N LEU A 187 -17.04 12.39 1.41
CA LEU A 187 -16.45 12.97 2.63
C LEU A 187 -16.86 14.43 2.84
N LYS A 188 -17.47 15.06 1.83
CA LYS A 188 -17.82 16.50 1.83
C LYS A 188 -16.63 17.41 2.11
N GLU A 189 -15.43 16.94 1.77
CA GLU A 189 -14.22 17.75 1.86
C GLU A 189 -14.26 18.85 0.80
N HIS A 190 -13.90 20.06 1.20
CA HIS A 190 -13.80 21.19 0.29
C HIS A 190 -12.47 21.12 -0.47
N LEU A 191 -12.52 20.73 -1.74
CA LEU A 191 -11.34 20.76 -2.61
C LEU A 191 -11.00 22.20 -3.01
N HIS A 192 -9.79 22.62 -2.65
CA HIS A 192 -9.15 23.83 -3.11
C HIS A 192 -9.00 23.94 -4.63
N LYS A 193 -8.73 25.15 -5.14
CA LYS A 193 -8.67 25.40 -6.59
C LYS A 193 -7.51 24.65 -7.26
N PHE A 194 -6.35 24.54 -6.61
CA PHE A 194 -5.20 23.81 -7.17
C PHE A 194 -5.50 22.31 -7.35
N HIS A 195 -6.32 21.70 -6.48
CA HIS A 195 -6.75 20.31 -6.66
C HIS A 195 -7.51 20.15 -7.98
N TRP A 196 -8.41 21.08 -8.30
CA TRP A 196 -9.16 21.06 -9.57
C TRP A 196 -8.28 21.28 -10.80
N VAL A 197 -7.25 22.13 -10.68
CA VAL A 197 -6.25 22.30 -11.75
C VAL A 197 -5.48 21.00 -11.96
N GLY A 198 -5.02 20.35 -10.90
CA GLY A 198 -4.35 19.05 -10.98
C GLY A 198 -5.23 17.96 -11.60
N VAL A 199 -6.50 17.87 -11.17
CA VAL A 199 -7.51 16.95 -11.75
C VAL A 199 -7.72 17.23 -13.24
N PHE A 200 -7.79 18.50 -13.66
CA PHE A 200 -7.93 18.85 -15.08
C PHE A 200 -6.77 18.32 -15.93
N PHE A 201 -5.52 18.52 -15.50
CA PHE A 201 -4.36 17.98 -16.21
C PHE A 201 -4.36 16.46 -16.24
N ASN A 202 -4.75 15.81 -15.14
CA ASN A 202 -4.89 14.35 -15.11
C ASN A 202 -5.96 13.85 -16.08
N VAL A 203 -7.10 14.52 -16.23
CA VAL A 203 -8.11 14.18 -17.25
C VAL A 203 -7.52 14.30 -18.66
N VAL A 204 -6.78 15.38 -18.94
CA VAL A 204 -6.10 15.56 -20.23
C VAL A 204 -5.11 14.43 -20.50
N SER A 205 -4.33 14.03 -19.49
CA SER A 205 -3.42 12.89 -19.59
C SER A 205 -4.15 11.59 -19.95
N VAL A 206 -5.25 11.26 -19.27
CA VAL A 206 -6.04 10.05 -19.55
C VAL A 206 -6.52 10.02 -21.00
N VAL A 207 -6.99 11.16 -21.52
CA VAL A 207 -7.42 11.26 -22.92
C VAL A 207 -6.26 11.00 -23.88
N ILE A 208 -5.08 11.57 -23.60
CA ILE A 208 -3.87 11.36 -24.41
C ILE A 208 -3.41 9.90 -24.37
N VAL A 209 -3.30 9.31 -23.18
CA VAL A 209 -2.85 7.93 -22.96
C VAL A 209 -3.86 6.93 -23.54
N GLY A 210 -5.15 7.15 -23.33
CA GLY A 210 -6.22 6.34 -23.92
C GLY A 210 -6.24 6.41 -25.45
N ALA A 211 -6.04 7.60 -26.03
CA ALA A 211 -5.91 7.76 -27.47
C ALA A 211 -4.67 7.04 -28.02
N THR A 212 -3.55 7.10 -27.29
CA THR A 212 -2.32 6.37 -27.64
C THR A 212 -2.59 4.87 -27.72
N ALA A 213 -3.30 4.30 -26.75
CA ALA A 213 -3.68 2.88 -26.74
C ALA A 213 -4.47 2.49 -28.00
N LEU A 214 -5.51 3.29 -28.33
CA LEU A 214 -6.36 3.04 -29.47
C LEU A 214 -5.61 3.16 -30.81
N LEU A 215 -4.76 4.17 -30.95
CA LEU A 215 -3.97 4.39 -32.16
C LEU A 215 -2.90 3.31 -32.35
N ALA A 216 -2.28 2.85 -31.26
CA ALA A 216 -1.31 1.75 -31.29
C ALA A 216 -1.97 0.43 -31.70
N SER A 217 -3.21 0.17 -31.24
CA SER A 217 -3.97 -1.04 -31.61
C SER A 217 -4.42 -1.08 -33.08
N GLY A 218 -4.55 0.07 -33.74
CA GLY A 218 -5.02 0.19 -35.13
C GLY A 218 -3.90 0.19 -36.18
N GLY A 219 -2.64 0.29 -35.78
CA GLY A 219 -1.48 0.26 -36.68
C GLY A 219 -0.82 -1.12 -36.75
N GLU A 220 -0.14 -1.43 -37.85
CA GLU A 220 0.57 -2.72 -38.09
C GLU A 220 1.74 -3.01 -37.12
N GLY A 221 1.90 -2.26 -36.02
CA GLY A 221 3.05 -2.31 -35.10
C GLY A 221 2.71 -2.52 -33.61
N GLY A 222 1.46 -2.86 -33.26
CA GLY A 222 1.10 -3.14 -31.87
C GLY A 222 1.69 -4.46 -31.36
N SER A 223 2.35 -4.43 -30.21
CA SER A 223 2.96 -5.59 -29.52
C SER A 223 1.93 -6.60 -28.98
N THR A 224 0.66 -6.20 -28.88
CA THR A 224 -0.48 -7.02 -28.45
C THR A 224 -1.19 -7.60 -29.67
N GLY A 225 -0.70 -8.76 -30.14
CA GLY A 225 -1.15 -9.40 -31.39
C GLY A 225 -2.67 -9.43 -31.59
N ASN A 226 -3.13 -9.08 -32.80
CA ASN A 226 -4.53 -9.13 -33.27
C ASN A 226 -5.62 -8.58 -32.30
N VAL A 227 -5.28 -7.75 -31.32
CA VAL A 227 -6.28 -7.11 -30.47
C VAL A 227 -6.95 -5.98 -31.26
N THR A 228 -8.26 -6.05 -31.41
CA THR A 228 -9.03 -5.03 -32.12
C THR A 228 -9.11 -3.74 -31.30
N SER A 229 -9.24 -2.58 -31.95
CA SER A 229 -9.42 -1.31 -31.24
C SER A 229 -10.64 -1.30 -30.30
N ALA A 230 -11.65 -2.12 -30.58
CA ALA A 230 -12.81 -2.30 -29.71
C ALA A 230 -12.44 -3.03 -28.39
N GLN A 231 -11.57 -4.03 -28.45
CA GLN A 231 -11.06 -4.73 -27.27
C GLN A 231 -10.12 -3.84 -26.45
N THR A 232 -9.26 -3.05 -27.12
CA THR A 232 -8.43 -2.05 -26.43
C THR A 232 -9.29 -0.99 -25.73
N LEU A 233 -10.35 -0.50 -26.38
CA LEU A 233 -11.31 0.42 -25.74
C LEU A 233 -11.98 -0.23 -24.53
N MET A 234 -12.40 -1.50 -24.64
CA MET A 234 -12.94 -2.24 -23.50
C MET A 234 -11.92 -2.31 -22.35
N GLY A 235 -10.64 -2.58 -22.65
CA GLY A 235 -9.56 -2.57 -21.67
C GLY A 235 -9.42 -1.23 -20.95
N VAL A 236 -9.43 -0.11 -21.69
CA VAL A 236 -9.40 1.24 -21.11
C VAL A 236 -10.63 1.47 -20.21
N LEU A 237 -11.83 1.10 -20.65
CA LEU A 237 -13.05 1.28 -19.86
C LEU A 237 -13.07 0.43 -18.58
N LEU A 238 -12.64 -0.83 -18.67
CA LEU A 238 -12.49 -1.72 -17.50
C LEU A 238 -11.48 -1.14 -16.51
N MET A 239 -10.36 -0.58 -17.00
CA MET A 239 -9.37 0.08 -16.16
C MET A 239 -9.96 1.29 -15.44
N MET A 240 -10.70 2.15 -16.15
CA MET A 240 -11.34 3.32 -15.53
C MET A 240 -12.40 2.92 -14.51
N ALA A 241 -13.16 1.84 -14.78
CA ALA A 241 -14.10 1.29 -13.81
C ALA A 241 -13.38 0.73 -12.57
N GLY A 242 -12.28 0.00 -12.74
CA GLY A 242 -11.45 -0.47 -11.65
C GLY A 242 -10.87 0.67 -10.80
N ALA A 243 -10.34 1.71 -11.44
CA ALA A 243 -9.83 2.90 -10.78
C ALA A 243 -10.91 3.66 -10.00
N PHE A 244 -12.15 3.68 -10.49
CA PHE A 244 -13.28 4.24 -9.75
C PHE A 244 -13.60 3.43 -8.48
N VAL A 245 -13.66 2.10 -8.59
CA VAL A 245 -13.89 1.23 -7.42
C VAL A 245 -12.74 1.36 -6.40
N GLN A 246 -11.50 1.44 -6.88
CA GLN A 246 -10.32 1.69 -6.04
C GLN A 246 -10.44 3.03 -5.29
N ALA A 247 -10.92 4.09 -5.95
CA ALA A 247 -11.13 5.37 -5.30
C ALA A 247 -12.16 5.30 -4.17
N VAL A 248 -13.21 4.48 -4.32
CA VAL A 248 -14.19 4.21 -3.26
C VAL A 248 -13.53 3.50 -2.07
N GLN A 249 -12.67 2.50 -2.33
CA GLN A 249 -11.87 1.85 -1.29
C GLN A 249 -11.02 2.87 -0.53
N PHE A 250 -10.24 3.70 -1.23
CA PHE A 250 -9.36 4.68 -0.58
C PHE A 250 -10.12 5.66 0.31
N VAL A 251 -11.28 6.13 -0.14
CA VAL A 251 -12.13 7.00 0.68
C VAL A 251 -12.69 6.26 1.89
N PHE A 252 -13.05 4.98 1.74
CA PHE A 252 -13.46 4.15 2.87
C PHE A 252 -12.32 3.95 3.87
N GLU A 253 -11.13 3.57 3.42
CA GLU A 253 -9.95 3.38 4.25
C GLU A 253 -9.53 4.64 4.98
N GLU A 254 -9.55 5.79 4.30
CA GLU A 254 -9.29 7.08 4.95
C GLU A 254 -10.32 7.37 6.05
N HIS A 255 -11.59 7.04 5.82
CA HIS A 255 -12.62 7.14 6.86
C HIS A 255 -12.37 6.18 8.03
N VAL A 256 -11.87 4.96 7.77
CA VAL A 256 -11.50 4.00 8.81
C VAL A 256 -10.26 4.46 9.59
N MET A 257 -9.24 4.99 8.92
CA MET A 257 -8.00 5.47 9.55
C MET A 257 -8.22 6.70 10.44
N LYS A 258 -9.29 7.49 10.19
CA LYS A 258 -9.73 8.57 11.09
C LYS A 258 -10.33 8.05 12.41
N MET A 259 -10.59 6.75 12.57
CA MET A 259 -11.04 6.16 13.83
C MET A 259 -9.84 5.97 14.79
N ASP A 260 -10.00 6.28 16.07
CA ASP A 260 -8.94 6.42 17.11
C ASP A 260 -8.10 5.16 17.45
N ILE A 261 -8.15 4.10 16.64
CA ILE A 261 -7.51 2.81 16.91
C ILE A 261 -6.33 2.62 15.95
N PRO A 262 -5.08 2.82 16.41
CA PRO A 262 -3.90 2.58 15.57
C PRO A 262 -3.73 1.08 15.35
N ALA A 263 -4.09 0.58 14.17
CA ALA A 263 -3.81 -0.78 13.75
C ALA A 263 -2.37 -0.89 13.21
N PRO A 264 -1.60 -1.92 13.58
CA PRO A 264 -0.27 -2.16 13.03
C PRO A 264 -0.32 -2.39 11.50
N PRO A 265 0.66 -1.89 10.74
CA PRO A 265 0.65 -1.96 9.27
C PRO A 265 0.58 -3.39 8.70
N LEU A 266 1.31 -4.35 9.30
CA LEU A 266 1.25 -5.76 8.84
C LEU A 266 -0.10 -6.40 9.13
N LEU A 267 -0.78 -6.00 10.20
CA LEU A 267 -2.10 -6.53 10.53
C LEU A 267 -3.14 -6.04 9.52
N LEU A 268 -3.08 -4.75 9.16
CA LEU A 268 -3.99 -4.16 8.18
C LEU A 268 -3.91 -4.90 6.83
N ILE A 269 -2.72 -4.96 6.23
CA ILE A 269 -2.46 -5.70 4.98
C ILE A 269 -2.84 -7.17 5.13
N GLY A 270 -2.46 -7.80 6.24
CA GLY A 270 -2.70 -9.21 6.48
C GLY A 270 -4.19 -9.56 6.50
N MET A 271 -5.01 -8.69 7.11
CA MET A 271 -6.45 -8.88 7.20
C MET A 271 -7.18 -8.59 5.90
N GLU A 272 -6.73 -7.59 5.14
CA GLU A 272 -7.22 -7.34 3.78
C GLU A 272 -6.92 -8.52 2.85
N GLY A 273 -5.67 -9.03 2.92
CA GLY A 273 -5.24 -10.25 2.24
C GLY A 273 -6.07 -11.48 2.62
N PHE A 274 -6.34 -11.67 3.90
CA PHE A 274 -7.15 -12.78 4.39
C PHE A 274 -8.59 -12.72 3.86
N TRP A 275 -9.30 -11.59 4.05
CA TRP A 275 -10.67 -11.44 3.56
C TRP A 275 -10.76 -11.50 2.04
N GLY A 276 -9.82 -10.87 1.34
CA GLY A 276 -9.76 -10.95 -0.11
C GLY A 276 -9.47 -12.37 -0.62
N THR A 277 -8.67 -13.17 0.08
CA THR A 277 -8.47 -14.60 -0.23
C THR A 277 -9.77 -15.39 -0.03
N VAL A 278 -10.47 -15.17 1.08
CA VAL A 278 -11.77 -15.81 1.36
C VAL A 278 -12.79 -15.45 0.28
N LEU A 279 -12.93 -14.17 -0.05
CA LEU A 279 -13.84 -13.68 -1.10
C LEU A 279 -13.43 -14.17 -2.49
N SER A 280 -12.14 -14.30 -2.77
CA SER A 280 -11.65 -14.86 -4.03
C SER A 280 -12.11 -16.32 -4.20
N ILE A 281 -11.99 -17.13 -3.16
CA ILE A 281 -12.40 -18.55 -3.19
C ILE A 281 -13.93 -18.69 -3.21
N THR A 282 -14.64 -17.89 -2.43
CA THR A 282 -16.09 -18.06 -2.22
C THR A 282 -16.96 -17.31 -3.23
N VAL A 283 -16.46 -16.25 -3.86
CA VAL A 283 -17.22 -15.39 -4.77
C VAL A 283 -16.56 -15.33 -6.14
N MET A 284 -15.29 -14.89 -6.22
CA MET A 284 -14.64 -14.62 -7.51
C MET A 284 -14.48 -15.87 -8.37
N TYR A 285 -13.93 -16.97 -7.85
CA TYR A 285 -13.74 -18.21 -8.60
C TYR A 285 -15.05 -18.88 -9.02
N PRO A 286 -16.06 -19.02 -8.14
CA PRO A 286 -17.37 -19.51 -8.55
C PRO A 286 -17.98 -18.63 -9.66
N LEU A 287 -17.91 -17.31 -9.54
CA LEU A 287 -18.40 -16.39 -10.56
C LEU A 287 -17.64 -16.57 -11.89
N GLY A 288 -16.31 -16.67 -11.86
CA GLY A 288 -15.48 -16.91 -13.04
C GLY A 288 -15.76 -18.26 -13.74
N TYR A 289 -16.11 -19.28 -12.97
CA TYR A 289 -16.49 -20.61 -13.50
C TYR A 289 -17.87 -20.60 -14.17
N PHE A 290 -18.86 -19.91 -13.58
CA PHE A 290 -20.22 -19.88 -14.14
C PHE A 290 -20.40 -18.87 -15.28
N LEU A 291 -19.54 -17.86 -15.38
CA LEU A 291 -19.59 -16.92 -16.49
C LEU A 291 -19.05 -17.59 -17.76
N PRO A 292 -19.78 -17.51 -18.90
CA PRO A 292 -19.30 -18.09 -20.14
C PRO A 292 -18.08 -17.33 -20.65
N GLY A 293 -17.07 -18.07 -21.09
CA GLY A 293 -15.86 -17.48 -21.65
C GLY A 293 -15.03 -18.46 -22.48
N SER A 294 -13.83 -18.02 -22.82
CA SER A 294 -12.93 -18.72 -23.74
C SER A 294 -12.18 -19.90 -23.11
N ASP A 295 -12.28 -20.10 -21.80
CA ASP A 295 -11.53 -21.14 -21.09
C ASP A 295 -12.44 -22.33 -20.74
N HIS A 296 -12.50 -23.32 -21.63
CA HIS A 296 -13.30 -24.54 -21.46
C HIS A 296 -14.79 -24.28 -21.12
N GLY A 297 -15.36 -23.18 -21.63
CA GLY A 297 -16.75 -22.78 -21.39
C GLY A 297 -16.95 -21.86 -20.18
N SER A 298 -15.88 -21.57 -19.43
CA SER A 298 -15.84 -20.61 -18.32
C SER A 298 -15.04 -19.35 -18.71
N TYR A 299 -15.20 -18.27 -17.96
CA TYR A 299 -14.35 -17.09 -18.09
C TYR A 299 -12.93 -17.41 -17.65
N GLU A 300 -12.80 -18.06 -16.49
CA GLU A 300 -11.56 -18.67 -16.03
C GLU A 300 -11.90 -19.95 -15.27
N ASP A 301 -11.47 -21.09 -15.78
CA ASP A 301 -11.62 -22.38 -15.12
C ASP A 301 -10.47 -22.57 -14.10
N PRO A 302 -10.78 -22.65 -12.79
CA PRO A 302 -9.77 -22.91 -11.76
C PRO A 302 -9.06 -24.25 -11.97
N PHE A 303 -9.74 -25.25 -12.54
CA PHE A 303 -9.17 -26.58 -12.75
C PHE A 303 -8.15 -26.57 -13.89
N ASN A 304 -8.48 -25.92 -15.02
CA ASN A 304 -7.51 -25.72 -16.11
C ASN A 304 -6.30 -24.90 -15.62
N THR A 305 -6.55 -23.83 -14.87
CA THR A 305 -5.47 -22.99 -14.30
C THR A 305 -4.53 -23.79 -13.42
N TRP A 306 -5.08 -24.64 -12.54
CA TRP A 306 -4.29 -25.53 -11.70
C TRP A 306 -3.49 -26.56 -12.50
N ALA A 307 -4.09 -27.15 -13.53
CA ALA A 307 -3.42 -28.09 -14.42
C ALA A 307 -2.25 -27.44 -15.16
N MET A 308 -2.44 -26.25 -15.73
CA MET A 308 -1.39 -25.48 -16.38
C MET A 308 -0.24 -25.13 -15.43
N LEU A 309 -0.55 -24.73 -14.20
CA LEU A 309 0.44 -24.43 -13.17
C LEU A 309 1.26 -25.68 -12.81
N MET A 310 0.62 -26.83 -12.65
CA MET A 310 1.33 -28.06 -12.25
C MET A 310 2.17 -28.66 -13.36
N ASN A 311 1.72 -28.58 -14.62
CA ASN A 311 2.42 -29.20 -15.74
C ASN A 311 3.52 -28.30 -16.34
N SER A 312 3.44 -26.98 -16.16
CA SER A 312 4.33 -26.02 -16.83
C SER A 312 5.35 -25.39 -15.87
N ARG A 313 6.61 -25.82 -15.94
CA ARG A 313 7.68 -25.30 -15.07
C ARG A 313 7.91 -23.78 -15.20
N ASN A 314 7.75 -23.23 -16.40
CA ASN A 314 7.91 -21.79 -16.65
C ASN A 314 6.85 -20.97 -15.90
N ILE A 315 5.59 -21.44 -15.89
CA ILE A 315 4.49 -20.79 -15.18
C ILE A 315 4.72 -20.86 -13.67
N GLN A 316 5.20 -21.99 -13.14
CA GLN A 316 5.54 -22.11 -11.72
C GLN A 316 6.59 -21.09 -11.29
N ILE A 317 7.68 -20.97 -12.05
CA ILE A 317 8.77 -20.02 -11.74
C ILE A 317 8.25 -18.59 -11.81
N ALA A 318 7.51 -18.24 -12.87
CA ALA A 318 6.90 -16.91 -13.01
C ALA A 318 5.93 -16.59 -11.88
N PHE A 319 5.09 -17.55 -11.47
CA PHE A 319 4.17 -17.40 -10.35
C PHE A 319 4.90 -17.17 -9.03
N VAL A 320 5.98 -17.92 -8.75
CA VAL A 320 6.79 -17.72 -7.53
C VAL A 320 7.44 -16.34 -7.53
N ILE A 321 8.01 -15.90 -8.65
CA ILE A 321 8.60 -14.56 -8.77
C ILE A 321 7.52 -13.48 -8.60
N TYR A 322 6.37 -13.63 -9.25
CA TYR A 322 5.22 -12.75 -9.10
C TYR A 322 4.77 -12.68 -7.63
N PHE A 323 4.63 -13.83 -6.96
CA PHE A 323 4.22 -13.93 -5.55
C PHE A 323 5.17 -13.17 -4.61
N PHE A 324 6.48 -13.36 -4.77
CA PHE A 324 7.44 -12.62 -3.95
C PHE A 324 7.43 -11.12 -4.26
N THR A 325 7.37 -10.75 -5.54
CA THR A 325 7.38 -9.33 -5.92
C THR A 325 6.13 -8.59 -5.44
N ILE A 326 4.94 -9.19 -5.54
CA ILE A 326 3.69 -8.58 -5.04
C ILE A 326 3.70 -8.48 -3.50
N PHE A 327 4.15 -9.52 -2.80
CA PHE A 327 4.24 -9.50 -1.34
C PHE A 327 5.18 -8.38 -0.85
N PHE A 328 6.41 -8.33 -1.36
CA PHE A 328 7.37 -7.31 -0.97
C PHE A 328 6.93 -5.91 -1.40
N TYR A 329 6.31 -5.77 -2.57
CA TYR A 329 5.74 -4.50 -2.99
C TYR A 329 4.70 -3.98 -1.98
N ASN A 330 3.69 -4.80 -1.63
CA ASN A 330 2.66 -4.42 -0.68
C ASN A 330 3.24 -4.11 0.71
N LEU A 331 4.20 -4.92 1.16
CA LEU A 331 4.92 -4.69 2.41
C LEU A 331 5.64 -3.34 2.41
N PHE A 332 6.53 -3.10 1.44
CA PHE A 332 7.32 -1.88 1.41
C PHE A 332 6.48 -0.64 1.13
N ALA A 333 5.41 -0.74 0.33
CA ALA A 333 4.50 0.37 0.07
C ALA A 333 3.82 0.88 1.35
N VAL A 334 3.32 -0.03 2.19
CA VAL A 334 2.73 0.37 3.49
C VAL A 334 3.78 0.83 4.49
N LEU A 335 4.98 0.23 4.49
CA LEU A 335 6.08 0.74 5.30
C LEU A 335 6.48 2.16 4.91
N VAL A 336 6.46 2.50 3.61
CA VAL A 336 6.74 3.88 3.15
C VAL A 336 5.72 4.86 3.72
N THR A 337 4.44 4.49 3.75
CA THR A 337 3.40 5.31 4.38
C THR A 337 3.62 5.48 5.87
N PHE A 338 4.03 4.41 6.55
CA PHE A 338 4.20 4.38 8.00
C PHE A 338 5.45 5.14 8.46
N GLU A 339 6.62 4.88 7.84
CA GLU A 339 7.92 5.42 8.26
C GLU A 339 8.23 6.80 7.66
N LEU A 340 7.85 7.05 6.40
CA LEU A 340 8.11 8.34 5.76
C LEU A 340 6.90 9.26 5.89
N SER A 341 5.87 9.04 5.06
CA SER A 341 4.55 9.69 5.11
C SER A 341 3.67 9.24 3.96
N SER A 342 2.38 9.61 4.00
CA SER A 342 1.45 9.49 2.87
C SER A 342 1.91 10.27 1.62
N VAL A 343 2.67 11.36 1.80
CA VAL A 343 3.23 12.13 0.68
C VAL A 343 4.25 11.28 -0.10
N TRP A 344 5.16 10.60 0.60
CA TRP A 344 6.13 9.73 -0.04
C TRP A 344 5.48 8.53 -0.73
N HIS A 345 4.39 7.98 -0.17
CA HIS A 345 3.60 6.96 -0.85
C HIS A 345 3.00 7.48 -2.16
N ALA A 346 2.41 8.68 -2.15
CA ALA A 346 1.89 9.30 -3.37
C ALA A 346 3.00 9.56 -4.40
N ILE A 347 4.19 9.98 -3.96
CA ILE A 347 5.36 10.16 -4.83
C ILE A 347 5.78 8.81 -5.45
N LEU A 348 5.84 7.75 -4.65
CA LEU A 348 6.16 6.39 -5.10
C LEU A 348 5.21 5.93 -6.22
N ASP A 349 3.91 6.13 -6.06
CA ASP A 349 2.91 5.79 -7.07
C ASP A 349 3.12 6.55 -8.38
N ASN A 350 3.57 7.81 -8.32
CA ASN A 350 3.89 8.60 -9.51
C ASN A 350 5.16 8.14 -10.23
N PHE A 351 6.18 7.68 -9.50
CA PHE A 351 7.42 7.18 -10.12
C PHE A 351 7.25 5.80 -10.77
N ARG A 352 6.30 4.99 -10.31
CA ARG A 352 6.13 3.62 -10.80
C ARG A 352 5.81 3.51 -12.29
N PRO A 353 4.88 4.29 -12.88
CA PRO A 353 4.67 4.29 -14.33
C PRO A 353 5.95 4.56 -15.12
N ILE A 354 6.80 5.48 -14.64
CA ILE A 354 8.07 5.85 -15.27
C ILE A 354 9.04 4.66 -15.25
N THR A 355 9.22 4.05 -14.08
CA THR A 355 10.16 2.93 -13.94
C THR A 355 9.69 1.70 -14.69
N VAL A 356 8.38 1.44 -14.73
CA VAL A 356 7.79 0.36 -15.52
C VAL A 356 8.04 0.58 -17.00
N TRP A 357 7.75 1.76 -17.53
CA TRP A 357 7.95 2.05 -18.94
C TRP A 357 9.43 1.97 -19.37
N ILE A 358 10.35 2.52 -18.55
CA ILE A 358 11.80 2.40 -18.81
C ILE A 358 12.24 0.94 -18.80
N THR A 359 11.78 0.16 -17.81
CA THR A 359 12.16 -1.25 -17.69
C THR A 359 11.56 -2.08 -18.83
N ASP A 360 10.36 -1.76 -19.29
CA ASP A 360 9.69 -2.47 -20.38
C ASP A 360 10.42 -2.26 -21.72
N LEU A 361 10.82 -1.03 -22.02
CA LEU A 361 11.73 -0.73 -23.15
C LEU A 361 13.06 -1.48 -23.01
N PHE A 362 13.65 -1.49 -21.81
CA PHE A 362 14.91 -2.19 -21.57
C PHE A 362 14.77 -3.70 -21.82
N ILE A 363 13.68 -4.31 -21.38
CA ILE A 363 13.39 -5.73 -21.62
C ILE A 363 13.29 -6.01 -23.12
N TYR A 364 12.59 -5.18 -23.89
CA TYR A 364 12.44 -5.36 -25.33
C TYR A 364 13.78 -5.34 -26.08
N TYR A 365 14.63 -4.35 -25.80
CA TYR A 365 15.88 -4.15 -26.55
C TYR A 365 17.05 -5.04 -26.08
N TYR A 366 17.11 -5.38 -24.79
CA TYR A 366 18.29 -6.04 -24.21
C TYR A 366 18.05 -7.47 -23.73
N ILE A 367 16.81 -7.85 -23.42
CA ILE A 367 16.50 -9.18 -22.83
C ILE A 367 15.77 -10.06 -23.84
N SER A 368 14.56 -9.65 -24.24
CA SER A 368 13.72 -10.42 -25.15
C SER A 368 12.66 -9.54 -25.80
N PRO A 369 12.54 -9.56 -27.13
CA PRO A 369 11.45 -8.88 -27.85
C PRO A 369 10.05 -9.40 -27.50
N SER A 370 9.94 -10.57 -26.85
CA SER A 370 8.66 -11.23 -26.56
C SER A 370 7.93 -10.67 -25.34
N PHE A 371 8.60 -9.91 -24.46
CA PHE A 371 8.04 -9.50 -23.17
C PHE A 371 7.94 -8.00 -22.94
N GLY A 372 8.65 -7.17 -23.72
CA GLY A 372 8.66 -5.72 -23.55
C GLY A 372 7.95 -4.96 -24.68
N GLU A 373 7.65 -3.68 -24.44
CA GLU A 373 7.10 -2.76 -25.43
C GLU A 373 8.19 -2.21 -26.37
N VAL A 374 7.85 -2.11 -27.66
CA VAL A 374 8.73 -1.51 -28.68
C VAL A 374 8.56 0.00 -28.71
N TRP A 375 9.65 0.73 -28.98
CA TRP A 375 9.53 2.15 -29.26
C TRP A 375 8.78 2.40 -30.59
N THR A 376 7.61 3.03 -30.51
CA THR A 376 6.81 3.42 -31.68
C THR A 376 6.69 4.95 -31.80
N PRO A 377 6.22 5.48 -32.94
CA PRO A 377 5.86 6.91 -33.03
C PRO A 377 4.81 7.33 -31.99
N TYR A 378 3.97 6.40 -31.54
CA TYR A 378 2.97 6.65 -30.50
C TYR A 378 3.60 6.70 -29.09
N SER A 379 4.78 6.14 -28.88
CA SER A 379 5.52 6.26 -27.60
C SER A 379 5.87 7.72 -27.26
N TYR A 380 6.00 8.61 -28.25
CA TYR A 380 6.12 10.06 -27.98
C TYR A 380 4.87 10.64 -27.34
N LEU A 381 3.69 10.19 -27.79
CA LEU A 381 2.40 10.62 -27.23
C LEU A 381 2.20 10.03 -25.83
N GLN A 382 2.70 8.81 -25.60
CA GLN A 382 2.72 8.15 -24.29
C GLN A 382 3.57 8.91 -23.27
N ILE A 383 4.79 9.34 -23.65
CA ILE A 383 5.66 10.16 -22.79
C ILE A 383 5.02 11.52 -22.51
N ALA A 384 4.39 12.13 -23.51
CA ALA A 384 3.64 13.38 -23.32
C ALA A 384 2.49 13.18 -22.32
N GLY A 385 1.70 12.11 -22.48
CA GLY A 385 0.64 11.72 -21.55
C GLY A 385 1.16 11.50 -20.13
N MET A 386 2.26 10.76 -19.98
CA MET A 386 2.92 10.53 -18.69
C MET A 386 3.43 11.84 -18.06
N GLY A 387 4.06 12.73 -18.83
CA GLY A 387 4.51 14.03 -18.35
C GLY A 387 3.35 14.89 -17.84
N VAL A 388 2.23 14.91 -18.58
CA VAL A 388 1.01 15.62 -18.17
C VAL A 388 0.39 14.99 -16.92
N LEU A 389 0.41 13.65 -16.78
CA LEU A 389 -0.05 12.93 -15.58
C LEU A 389 0.77 13.35 -14.35
N LEU A 390 2.09 13.30 -14.47
CA LEU A 390 3.01 13.64 -13.38
C LEU A 390 2.86 15.10 -12.97
N TYR A 391 2.73 16.00 -13.94
CA TYR A 391 2.47 17.41 -13.68
C TYR A 391 1.13 17.61 -12.96
N GLY A 392 0.04 17.00 -13.46
CA GLY A 392 -1.28 17.08 -12.84
C GLY A 392 -1.30 16.57 -11.40
N THR A 393 -0.65 15.43 -11.14
CA THR A 393 -0.53 14.89 -9.79
C THR A 393 0.38 15.72 -8.89
N ALA A 394 1.48 16.27 -9.40
CA ALA A 394 2.34 17.17 -8.64
C ALA A 394 1.62 18.47 -8.26
N VAL A 395 0.78 19.01 -9.13
CA VAL A 395 -0.07 20.18 -8.84
C VAL A 395 -1.17 19.83 -7.84
N TYR A 396 -1.78 18.65 -7.94
CA TYR A 396 -2.77 18.19 -6.97
C TYR A 396 -2.16 18.06 -5.56
N ASN A 397 -0.91 17.58 -5.47
CA ASN A 397 -0.20 17.41 -4.21
C ASN A 397 0.58 18.65 -3.74
N ALA A 398 0.42 19.81 -4.41
CA ALA A 398 1.21 21.04 -4.21
C ALA A 398 1.42 21.49 -2.75
N PRO A 399 0.46 21.34 -1.80
CA PRO A 399 0.68 21.74 -0.40
C PRO A 399 1.80 20.96 0.29
N ASN A 400 2.19 19.80 -0.25
CA ASN A 400 3.22 18.96 0.32
C ASN A 400 4.62 19.33 -0.18
N ALA A 401 5.63 19.18 0.68
CA ALA A 401 7.02 19.44 0.33
C ALA A 401 7.46 18.62 -0.89
N GLY A 402 8.12 19.27 -1.85
CA GLY A 402 8.62 18.65 -3.09
C GLY A 402 7.64 18.62 -4.26
N CYS A 403 6.43 19.16 -4.10
CA CYS A 403 5.44 19.26 -5.16
C CYS A 403 5.50 20.62 -5.90
N ILE A 404 4.81 20.73 -7.05
CA ILE A 404 4.84 21.93 -7.89
C ILE A 404 3.80 22.93 -7.38
N LEU A 405 4.28 24.05 -6.83
CA LEU A 405 3.46 25.18 -6.39
C LEU A 405 3.11 26.09 -7.57
N LEU A 406 1.86 26.55 -7.63
CA LEU A 406 1.37 27.50 -8.63
C LEU A 406 1.43 28.93 -8.07
N GLU A 407 2.57 29.60 -8.21
CA GLU A 407 2.82 30.97 -7.70
C GLU A 407 2.92 32.01 -8.84
N GLY A 408 2.15 31.84 -9.92
CA GLY A 408 2.20 32.76 -11.08
C GLY A 408 3.40 32.57 -12.00
N GLN A 409 4.16 31.49 -11.83
CA GLN A 409 5.32 31.16 -12.65
C GLN A 409 4.90 30.70 -14.07
N TRP A 410 5.82 30.77 -15.05
CA TRP A 410 5.50 30.46 -16.46
C TRP A 410 5.09 28.99 -16.68
N TRP A 411 5.65 28.06 -15.91
CA TRP A 411 5.23 26.65 -15.91
C TRP A 411 3.91 26.39 -15.18
N GLY A 412 3.41 27.36 -14.41
CA GLY A 412 2.08 27.36 -13.80
C GLY A 412 1.01 28.01 -14.67
N PHE A 413 1.30 28.27 -15.95
CA PHE A 413 0.42 28.97 -16.89
C PHE A 413 -0.07 30.34 -16.39
N GLY A 414 0.70 30.99 -15.50
CA GLY A 414 0.32 32.27 -14.88
C GLY A 414 -0.79 32.16 -13.83
N ILE A 415 -1.13 30.96 -13.38
CA ILE A 415 -2.05 30.74 -12.26
C ILE A 415 -1.28 31.01 -10.97
N ASP A 416 -1.78 31.95 -10.17
CA ASP A 416 -1.25 32.28 -8.85
C ASP A 416 -2.28 31.87 -7.78
N LEU A 417 -1.87 30.91 -6.95
CA LEU A 417 -2.63 30.34 -5.84
C LEU A 417 -1.81 30.43 -4.54
N SER A 418 -0.79 31.30 -4.49
CA SER A 418 0.06 31.55 -3.31
C SER A 418 -0.77 31.82 -2.05
N ASP A 419 -1.79 32.68 -2.14
CA ASP A 419 -2.71 32.98 -1.03
C ASP A 419 -3.41 31.72 -0.47
N GLU A 420 -3.79 30.78 -1.34
CA GLU A 420 -4.49 29.55 -0.93
C GLU A 420 -3.52 28.54 -0.30
N TYR A 421 -2.26 28.50 -0.76
CA TYR A 421 -1.21 27.68 -0.14
C TYR A 421 -0.81 28.21 1.24
N GLU A 422 -0.73 29.54 1.41
CA GLU A 422 -0.40 30.15 2.69
C GLU A 422 -1.49 29.87 3.74
N ALA A 423 -2.77 30.02 3.37
CA ALA A 423 -3.90 29.69 4.25
C ALA A 423 -3.90 28.22 4.72
N ILE A 424 -3.55 27.27 3.84
CA ILE A 424 -3.47 25.85 4.21
C ILE A 424 -2.29 25.59 5.15
N ARG A 425 -1.15 26.25 4.92
CA ARG A 425 0.01 26.12 5.81
C ARG A 425 -0.31 26.64 7.20
N GLU A 426 -1.01 27.76 7.30
CA GLU A 426 -1.50 28.29 8.57
C GLU A 426 -2.45 27.30 9.26
N GLU A 427 -3.44 26.74 8.53
CA GLU A 427 -4.38 25.76 9.10
C GLU A 427 -3.68 24.47 9.58
N GLN A 428 -2.68 23.99 8.85
CA GLN A 428 -1.85 22.85 9.26
C GLN A 428 -1.03 23.16 10.52
N GLU A 429 -0.42 24.35 10.60
CA GLU A 429 0.32 24.79 11.77
C GLU A 429 -0.60 24.92 13.00
N GLU A 430 -1.80 25.46 12.84
CA GLU A 430 -2.81 25.55 13.91
C GLU A 430 -3.24 24.17 14.40
N ALA A 431 -3.56 23.24 13.47
CA ALA A 431 -3.94 21.87 13.80
C ALA A 431 -2.81 21.12 14.53
N GLU A 432 -1.55 21.34 14.13
CA GLU A 432 -0.39 20.79 14.84
C GLU A 432 -0.27 21.32 16.27
N ILE A 433 -0.46 22.62 16.46
CA ILE A 433 -0.42 23.26 17.78
C ILE A 433 -1.53 22.69 18.67
N GLU A 434 -2.73 22.53 18.13
CA GLU A 434 -3.87 21.93 18.84
C GLU A 434 -3.59 20.47 19.23
N ALA A 435 -3.08 19.66 18.30
CA ALA A 435 -2.71 18.27 18.58
C ALA A 435 -1.61 18.15 19.65
N LYS A 436 -0.57 19.00 19.58
CA LYS A 436 0.48 19.07 20.61
C LYS A 436 -0.09 19.46 21.97
N TRP A 437 -1.05 20.38 21.99
CA TRP A 437 -1.74 20.79 23.22
C TRP A 437 -2.61 19.65 23.79
N GLU A 438 -3.32 18.90 22.96
CA GLU A 438 -4.10 17.73 23.36
C GLU A 438 -3.24 16.60 23.92
N ALA A 439 -2.12 16.29 23.26
CA ALA A 439 -1.16 15.30 23.74
C ALA A 439 -0.63 15.67 25.14
N LYS A 440 -0.25 16.94 25.34
CA LYS A 440 0.16 17.44 26.66
C LYS A 440 -0.97 17.33 27.69
N ARG A 441 -2.22 17.66 27.33
CA ARG A 441 -3.37 17.50 28.23
C ARG A 441 -3.57 16.04 28.67
N GLN A 442 -3.41 15.09 27.75
CA GLN A 442 -3.48 13.66 28.09
C GLN A 442 -2.34 13.24 29.02
N GLU A 443 -1.11 13.70 28.75
CA GLU A 443 0.04 13.44 29.63
C GLU A 443 -0.19 13.98 31.05
N PHE A 444 -0.73 15.21 31.18
CA PHE A 444 -1.07 15.78 32.48
C PHE A 444 -2.14 14.98 33.23
N LYS A 445 -3.18 14.48 32.55
CA LYS A 445 -4.22 13.62 33.14
C LYS A 445 -3.64 12.31 33.68
N VAL A 446 -2.73 11.68 32.93
CA VAL A 446 -2.05 10.45 33.36
C VAL A 446 -1.16 10.71 34.59
N ARG A 447 -0.39 11.82 34.59
CA ARG A 447 0.44 12.21 35.74
C ARG A 447 -0.37 12.53 37.00
N THR A 448 -1.52 13.18 36.86
CA THR A 448 -2.42 13.50 38.01
C THR A 448 -3.14 12.29 38.57
N HIS A 449 -3.51 11.30 37.74
CA HIS A 449 -4.04 10.03 38.24
C HIS A 449 -2.96 9.22 38.99
N SER A 450 -1.73 9.15 38.46
CA SER A 450 -0.59 8.48 39.11
C SER A 450 -0.25 9.06 40.49
N SER A 451 -0.31 10.39 40.65
CA SER A 451 -0.05 11.06 41.93
C SER A 451 -1.16 10.88 42.97
N PHE A 452 -2.40 10.60 42.55
CA PHE A 452 -3.52 10.34 43.46
C PHE A 452 -3.65 8.87 43.90
N THR A 453 -3.15 7.91 43.12
CA THR A 453 -3.20 6.48 43.45
C THR A 453 -2.01 5.95 44.26
N SER A 454 -1.01 6.78 44.57
CA SER A 454 0.02 6.43 45.55
C SER A 454 -0.20 7.16 46.87
N PRO A 455 -0.81 6.53 47.89
CA PRO A 455 -0.70 7.02 49.25
C PRO A 455 0.72 6.71 49.73
N ARG A 456 1.73 7.44 49.24
CA ARG A 456 2.98 7.59 49.98
C ARG A 456 2.67 8.44 51.20
N ILE A 457 2.18 7.76 52.24
CA ILE A 457 2.33 8.22 53.61
C ILE A 457 3.83 8.46 53.77
N SER A 458 4.21 9.74 53.80
CA SER A 458 5.56 10.14 54.12
C SER A 458 5.98 9.40 55.39
N VAL A 459 7.09 8.66 55.31
CA VAL A 459 7.68 7.91 56.45
C VAL A 459 7.89 8.83 57.65
N HIS A 460 7.98 10.14 57.43
CA HIS A 460 8.09 11.18 58.45
C HIS A 460 6.81 11.37 59.30
N THR A 461 5.63 10.97 58.81
CA THR A 461 4.35 11.10 59.51
C THR A 461 4.01 9.86 60.36
N GLN A 462 4.55 8.68 60.02
CA GLN A 462 4.38 7.47 60.85
C GLN A 462 5.28 7.46 62.09
N ALA A 463 6.47 8.06 62.03
CA ALA A 463 7.37 8.18 63.19
C ALA A 463 6.77 9.02 64.34
N LEU A 464 5.94 10.03 64.02
CA LEU A 464 5.30 10.89 65.03
C LEU A 464 4.09 10.25 65.71
N ARG A 465 3.44 9.23 65.10
CA ARG A 465 2.35 8.48 65.75
C ARG A 465 2.84 7.39 66.72
N GLY A 466 4.08 6.93 66.58
CA GLY A 466 4.66 5.91 67.47
C GLY A 466 5.16 6.42 68.82
N ILE A 467 5.43 7.72 68.96
CA ILE A 467 6.04 8.29 70.17
C ILE A 467 4.98 8.73 71.21
N GLY A 468 3.70 8.84 70.81
CA GLY A 468 2.61 9.29 71.70
C GLY A 468 1.87 8.18 72.48
N ALA A 469 2.23 6.90 72.33
CA ALA A 469 1.44 5.78 72.87
C ALA A 469 2.04 5.08 74.12
N ASN A 470 3.07 5.66 74.75
CA ASN A 470 3.69 5.11 75.98
C ASN A 470 3.52 6.04 77.19
N HIS A 471 2.32 6.57 77.40
CA HIS A 471 1.91 7.16 78.69
C HIS A 471 0.43 6.84 78.96
N ASN A 472 0.19 5.66 79.54
CA ASN A 472 -0.73 5.42 80.67
C ASN A 472 -0.76 3.92 81.01
#